data_AF-A0A9N9TXA9-F1
#
_entry.id   AF-A0A9N9TXA9-F1
#
_cell.length_a   1.000
_cell.length_b   1.000
_cell.length_c   1.000
_cell.angle_alpha   90.00
_cell.angle_beta   90.00
_cell.angle_gamma   90.00
#
_symmetry.space_group_name_H-M   'P 1'
#
loop_
_entity.id
_entity.type
_entity.pdbx_description
1 polymer ?
#
loop_
_entity_poly.entity_id
_entity_poly.type
_entity_poly.pdbx_seq_one_letter_code
_entity_poly.pdbx_strand_id
1 'polypeptide(L)'
;MATFYANPNEENEIWIEQAAFDSRFRVWHYIFFCFSAFTIAVVLFCCCVKIRVPRTKQEIEADYCRKKLAGKFRHRLKLIKNQDMDTMDLERALQIIQDDYAEEKSKIAVDASTKH
;
A
#
# COMPACT_ATOMS: atom_id res chain seq x y z
N MET A 1 -48.51 13.96 48.15
CA MET A 1 -47.22 13.47 48.69
C MET A 1 -47.17 11.99 48.41
N ALA A 2 -46.50 11.57 47.34
CA ALA A 2 -46.36 10.15 47.04
C ALA A 2 -45.39 9.56 48.08
N THR A 3 -45.92 8.76 49.00
CA THR A 3 -45.14 7.94 49.91
C THR A 3 -44.42 6.88 49.06
N PHE A 4 -43.11 7.05 48.87
CA PHE A 4 -42.24 6.01 48.32
C PHE A 4 -42.23 4.85 49.31
N TYR A 5 -43.14 3.90 49.11
CA TYR A 5 -43.08 2.62 49.82
C TYR A 5 -41.77 1.95 49.45
N ALA A 6 -40.92 1.67 50.45
CA ALA A 6 -39.79 0.77 50.27
C ALA A 6 -40.35 -0.55 49.71
N ASN A 7 -39.78 -1.01 48.60
CA ASN A 7 -40.11 -2.28 48.00
C ASN A 7 -39.93 -3.40 49.05
N PRO A 8 -40.94 -4.23 49.36
CA PRO A 8 -40.89 -5.23 50.44
C PRO A 8 -39.92 -6.40 50.20
N ASN A 9 -39.18 -6.36 49.10
CA ASN A 9 -38.13 -7.30 48.74
C ASN A 9 -36.75 -6.81 49.25
N GLU A 10 -36.63 -6.56 50.56
CA GLU A 10 -35.39 -6.15 51.25
C GLU A 10 -34.27 -7.19 51.07
N GLU A 11 -34.62 -8.47 50.87
CA GLU A 11 -33.67 -9.55 50.54
C GLU A 11 -33.02 -9.38 49.15
N ASN A 12 -33.61 -8.52 48.31
CA ASN A 12 -33.11 -8.14 46.99
C ASN A 12 -32.60 -6.69 47.00
N GLU A 13 -32.04 -6.23 48.12
CA GLU A 13 -31.20 -5.03 48.08
C GLU A 13 -30.13 -5.23 47.01
N ILE A 14 -30.08 -4.27 46.08
CA ILE A 14 -29.26 -4.38 44.88
C ILE A 14 -27.81 -4.34 45.37
N TRP A 15 -27.16 -5.52 45.46
CA TRP A 15 -25.78 -5.69 45.94
C TRP A 15 -24.75 -4.75 45.27
N ILE A 16 -25.11 -4.24 44.09
CA ILE A 16 -24.36 -3.27 43.28
C ILE A 16 -24.27 -1.88 43.96
N GLU A 17 -25.24 -1.55 44.81
CA GLU A 17 -25.34 -0.27 45.54
C GLU A 17 -24.63 -0.30 46.90
N GLN A 18 -24.23 -1.49 47.37
CA GLN A 18 -23.49 -1.65 48.61
C GLN A 18 -22.12 -0.96 48.53
N ALA A 19 -21.69 -0.38 49.65
CA ALA A 19 -20.34 0.17 49.79
C ALA A 19 -19.33 -0.98 49.82
N ALA A 20 -18.33 -0.95 48.95
CA ALA A 20 -17.28 -1.95 48.95
C ALA A 20 -16.18 -1.57 49.97
N PHE A 21 -15.80 -2.51 50.84
CA PHE A 21 -14.59 -2.47 51.69
C PHE A 21 -14.39 -1.19 52.53
N ASP A 22 -15.33 -0.88 53.43
CA ASP A 22 -15.28 0.29 54.35
C ASP A 22 -15.03 1.65 53.66
N SER A 23 -15.08 1.69 52.33
CA SER A 23 -14.83 2.87 51.52
C SER A 23 -16.16 3.47 51.06
N ARG A 24 -16.17 4.77 50.80
CA ARG A 24 -17.36 5.49 50.33
C ARG A 24 -17.80 5.11 48.90
N PHE A 25 -17.08 4.20 48.23
CA PHE A 25 -17.31 3.84 46.83
C PHE A 25 -18.26 2.64 46.70
N ARG A 26 -19.28 2.80 45.85
CA ARG A 26 -20.26 1.74 45.53
C ARG A 26 -19.63 0.67 44.63
N VAL A 27 -20.05 -0.59 44.82
CA VAL A 27 -19.61 -1.77 44.06
C VAL A 27 -19.67 -1.57 42.54
N TRP A 28 -20.67 -0.84 42.04
CA TRP A 28 -20.80 -0.53 40.61
C TRP A 28 -19.57 0.12 39.97
N HIS A 29 -18.88 1.03 40.68
CA HIS A 29 -17.70 1.71 40.14
C HIS A 29 -16.57 0.71 39.89
N TYR A 30 -16.39 -0.24 40.80
CA TYR A 30 -15.37 -1.28 40.66
C TYR A 30 -15.65 -2.20 39.48
N ILE A 31 -16.92 -2.55 39.24
CA ILE A 31 -17.32 -3.33 38.06
C ILE A 31 -16.93 -2.59 36.78
N PHE A 32 -17.22 -1.28 36.70
CA PHE A 32 -16.86 -0.46 35.54
C PHE A 32 -15.33 -0.39 35.33
N PHE A 33 -14.56 -0.15 36.40
CA PHE A 33 -13.10 -0.10 36.31
C PHE A 33 -12.50 -1.46 35.93
N CYS A 34 -12.99 -2.56 36.49
CA CYS A 34 -12.56 -3.90 36.14
C CYS A 34 -12.82 -4.21 34.66
N PHE A 35 -14.02 -3.90 34.15
CA PHE A 35 -14.33 -4.08 32.73
C PHE A 35 -13.47 -3.21 31.81
N SER A 36 -13.25 -1.94 32.19
CA SER A 36 -12.41 -1.01 31.45
C SER A 36 -10.95 -1.49 31.39
N ALA A 37 -10.38 -1.83 32.54
CA ALA A 37 -9.01 -2.34 32.65
C ALA A 37 -8.84 -3.67 31.91
N PHE A 38 -9.81 -4.57 32.01
CA PHE A 38 -9.80 -5.83 31.26
C PHE A 38 -9.82 -5.60 29.75
N THR A 39 -10.69 -4.69 29.27
CA THR A 39 -10.77 -4.34 27.84
C THR A 39 -9.45 -3.77 27.34
N ILE A 40 -8.83 -2.84 28.10
CA ILE A 40 -7.53 -2.26 27.77
C ILE A 40 -6.44 -3.34 27.77
N ALA A 41 -6.41 -4.21 28.79
CA ALA A 41 -5.45 -5.30 28.89
C ALA A 41 -5.59 -6.28 27.71
N VAL A 42 -6.81 -6.64 27.33
CA VAL A 42 -7.08 -7.50 26.16
C VAL A 42 -6.62 -6.82 24.87
N VAL A 43 -6.87 -5.53 24.71
CA VAL A 43 -6.42 -4.76 23.53
C VAL A 43 -4.89 -4.73 23.48
N LEU A 44 -4.22 -4.42 24.60
CA LEU A 44 -2.76 -4.41 24.69
C LEU A 44 -2.16 -5.80 24.45
N PHE A 45 -2.72 -6.83 25.08
CA PHE A 45 -2.29 -8.22 24.91
C PHE A 45 -2.46 -8.69 23.46
N CYS A 46 -3.61 -8.39 22.84
CA CYS A 46 -3.86 -8.65 21.43
C CYS A 46 -2.89 -7.91 20.50
N CYS A 47 -2.40 -6.73 20.91
CA CYS A 47 -1.38 -5.99 20.16
C CYS A 47 0.04 -6.54 20.37
N CYS A 48 0.38 -7.07 21.54
CA CYS A 48 1.75 -7.44 21.92
C CYS A 48 2.13 -8.90 21.62
N VAL A 49 1.16 -9.83 21.49
CA VAL A 49 1.41 -11.29 21.38
C VAL A 49 1.80 -11.74 19.94
N LYS A 50 2.61 -10.97 19.22
CA LYS A 50 3.28 -11.41 17.98
C LYS A 50 2.45 -11.66 16.70
N ILE A 51 1.13 -11.44 16.65
CA ILE A 51 0.34 -11.49 15.37
C ILE A 51 -0.10 -10.11 14.85
N ARG A 52 0.19 -9.03 15.59
CA ARG A 52 -0.09 -7.64 15.18
C ARG A 52 1.19 -6.82 14.94
N VAL A 53 2.17 -7.37 14.19
CA VAL A 53 2.90 -6.48 13.27
C VAL A 53 1.80 -5.92 12.37
N PRO A 54 1.42 -4.64 12.53
CA PRO A 54 0.12 -4.17 12.13
C PRO A 54 0.02 -4.36 10.63
N ARG A 55 -1.11 -4.91 10.18
CA ARG A 55 -1.39 -5.21 8.78
C ARG A 55 -1.08 -4.02 7.84
N THR A 56 -1.05 -2.81 8.40
CA THR A 56 -0.61 -1.56 7.77
C THR A 56 0.88 -1.54 7.35
N LYS A 57 1.80 -2.15 8.09
CA LYS A 57 3.22 -2.22 7.71
C LYS A 57 3.42 -3.12 6.49
N GLN A 58 2.77 -4.29 6.45
CA GLN A 58 2.82 -5.18 5.28
C GLN A 58 2.07 -4.60 4.07
N GLU A 59 0.92 -3.94 4.27
CA GLU A 59 0.20 -3.27 3.18
C GLU A 59 1.00 -2.10 2.60
N ILE A 60 1.63 -1.26 3.43
CA ILE A 60 2.50 -0.15 2.97
C ILE A 60 3.73 -0.68 2.23
N GLU A 61 4.35 -1.77 2.72
CA GLU A 61 5.54 -2.35 2.07
C GLU A 61 5.20 -3.04 0.75
N ALA A 62 4.04 -3.71 0.66
CA ALA A 62 3.52 -4.27 -0.59
C ALA A 62 3.19 -3.16 -1.61
N ASP A 63 2.55 -2.07 -1.19
CA ASP A 63 2.25 -0.93 -2.06
C ASP A 63 3.51 -0.18 -2.50
N TYR A 64 4.48 -0.02 -1.60
CA TYR A 64 5.79 0.57 -1.93
C TYR A 64 6.54 -0.30 -2.95
N CYS A 65 6.50 -1.62 -2.80
CA CYS A 65 7.11 -2.56 -3.74
C CYS A 65 6.43 -2.50 -5.13
N ARG A 66 5.09 -2.47 -5.19
CA ARG A 66 4.33 -2.33 -6.46
C ARG A 66 4.68 -1.04 -7.20
N LYS A 67 4.70 0.10 -6.51
CA LYS A 67 5.06 1.39 -7.11
C LYS A 67 6.51 1.42 -7.61
N LYS A 68 7.44 0.85 -6.85
CA LYS A 68 8.86 0.74 -7.23
C LYS A 68 9.06 -0.17 -8.43
N LEU A 69 8.32 -1.28 -8.49
CA LEU A 69 8.35 -2.22 -9.61
C LEU A 69 7.78 -1.60 -10.88
N ALA A 70 6.61 -0.93 -10.79
CA ALA A 70 6.02 -0.22 -11.92
C ALA A 70 6.93 0.91 -12.45
N GLY A 71 7.59 1.65 -11.56
CA GLY A 71 8.58 2.67 -11.96
C GLY A 71 9.79 2.07 -12.70
N LYS A 72 10.34 0.97 -12.17
CA LYS A 72 11.45 0.25 -12.82
C LYS A 72 11.04 -0.33 -14.18
N PHE A 73 9.86 -0.94 -14.29
CA PHE A 73 9.34 -1.45 -15.55
C PHE A 73 9.11 -0.34 -16.57
N ARG A 74 8.53 0.80 -16.17
CA ARG A 74 8.32 1.95 -17.07
C ARG A 74 9.63 2.52 -17.59
N HIS A 75 10.67 2.57 -16.75
CA HIS A 75 11.99 3.02 -17.17
C HIS A 75 12.65 2.04 -18.15
N ARG A 76 12.53 0.73 -17.91
CA ARG A 76 13.01 -0.31 -18.85
C ARG A 76 12.23 -0.28 -20.17
N LEU A 77 10.91 -0.10 -20.15
CA LEU A 77 10.11 0.06 -21.37
C LEU A 77 10.52 1.31 -22.16
N LYS A 78 10.80 2.43 -21.48
CA LYS A 78 11.24 3.66 -22.15
C LYS A 78 12.62 3.50 -22.81
N LEU A 79 13.51 2.73 -22.18
CA LEU A 79 14.83 2.41 -22.75
C LEU A 79 14.69 1.56 -24.02
N ILE A 80 13.86 0.51 -23.99
CA ILE A 80 13.59 -0.36 -25.15
C ILE A 80 12.95 0.44 -26.28
N LYS A 81 11.94 1.28 -25.98
CA LYS A 81 11.31 2.14 -26.99
C LYS A 81 12.29 3.11 -27.65
N ASN A 82 13.23 3.68 -26.90
CA ASN A 82 14.28 4.52 -27.49
C ASN A 82 15.19 3.71 -28.40
N GLN A 83 15.58 2.51 -27.98
CA GLN A 83 16.42 1.63 -28.78
C GLN A 83 15.77 1.24 -30.12
N ASP A 84 14.46 0.97 -30.14
CA ASP A 84 13.72 0.67 -31.37
C ASP A 84 13.59 1.89 -32.29
N MET A 85 13.45 3.10 -31.73
CA MET A 85 13.45 4.33 -32.53
C MET A 85 14.82 4.59 -33.19
N ASP A 86 15.91 4.33 -32.46
CA ASP A 86 17.27 4.49 -32.99
C ASP A 86 17.57 3.47 -34.12
N THR A 87 16.96 2.28 -34.08
CA THR A 87 17.11 1.30 -35.17
C THR A 87 16.44 1.75 -36.48
N MET A 88 15.29 2.42 -36.40
CA MET A 88 14.62 2.92 -37.61
C MET A 88 15.44 4.01 -38.32
N ASP A 89 16.08 4.89 -37.55
CA ASP A 89 16.95 5.93 -38.12
C ASP A 89 18.23 5.34 -38.74
N LEU A 90 18.79 4.28 -38.15
CA LEU A 90 19.95 3.58 -38.71
C LEU A 90 19.63 2.88 -40.05
N GLU A 91 18.49 2.18 -40.14
CA GLU A 91 18.06 1.55 -41.40
C GLU A 91 17.84 2.58 -42.51
N ARG A 92 17.26 3.74 -42.16
CA ARG A 92 17.06 4.85 -43.11
C ARG A 92 18.39 5.44 -43.59
N ALA A 93 19.36 5.61 -42.69
CA ALA A 93 20.69 6.08 -43.08
C ALA A 93 21.40 5.11 -44.03
N LEU A 94 21.26 3.80 -43.81
CA LEU A 94 21.82 2.77 -44.71
C LEU A 94 21.17 2.77 -46.09
N GLN A 95 19.85 2.97 -46.18
CA GLN A 95 19.15 3.06 -47.46
C GLN A 95 19.65 4.24 -48.30
N ILE A 96 19.82 5.42 -47.69
CA ILE A 96 20.35 6.61 -48.38
C ILE A 96 21.74 6.32 -48.95
N ILE A 97 22.64 5.71 -48.16
CA ILE A 97 23.99 5.38 -48.61
C ILE A 97 23.96 4.35 -49.75
N GLN A 98 23.06 3.38 -49.72
CA GLN A 98 22.92 2.40 -50.80
C GLN A 98 22.41 3.03 -52.09
N ASP A 99 21.45 3.94 -51.99
CA ASP A 99 20.89 4.67 -53.13
C ASP A 99 21.95 5.59 -53.75
N ASP A 100 22.70 6.34 -52.93
CA ASP A 100 23.83 7.17 -53.37
C ASP A 100 24.89 6.32 -54.10
N TYR A 101 25.23 5.15 -53.55
CA TYR A 101 26.19 4.22 -54.17
C TYR A 101 25.67 3.63 -55.50
N ALA A 102 24.37 3.32 -55.59
CA ALA A 102 23.76 2.83 -56.82
C ALA A 102 23.73 3.92 -57.91
N GLU A 103 23.43 5.16 -57.54
CA GLU A 103 23.43 6.31 -58.44
C GLU A 103 24.85 6.57 -58.96
N GLU A 104 25.86 6.62 -58.08
CA GLU A 104 27.27 6.77 -58.48
C GLU A 104 27.72 5.64 -59.40
N LYS A 105 27.38 4.38 -59.10
CA LYS A 105 27.69 3.24 -59.97
C LYS A 105 27.05 3.39 -61.35
N SER A 106 25.82 3.90 -61.43
CA SER A 106 25.13 4.12 -62.71
C SER A 106 25.80 5.24 -63.52
N LYS A 107 26.22 6.33 -62.88
CA LYS A 107 26.96 7.43 -63.52
C LYS A 107 28.30 6.94 -64.07
N ILE A 108 29.06 6.20 -63.27
CA ILE A 108 30.34 5.61 -63.70
C ILE A 108 30.14 4.66 -64.90
N ALA A 109 29.07 3.87 -64.92
CA ALA A 109 28.76 2.98 -66.04
C ALA A 109 28.40 3.75 -67.32
N VAL A 110 27.63 4.83 -67.20
CA VAL A 110 27.28 5.71 -68.33
C VAL A 110 28.51 6.44 -68.88
N ASP A 111 29.35 6.98 -68.00
CA ASP A 111 30.59 7.66 -68.37
C ASP A 111 31.60 6.71 -69.03
N ALA A 112 31.66 5.45 -68.58
CA ALA A 112 32.48 4.41 -69.21
C ALA A 112 31.97 4.05 -70.62
N SER A 113 30.65 4.03 -70.83
CA SER A 113 30.06 3.73 -72.14
C SER A 113 30.15 4.91 -73.13
N THR A 114 30.30 6.14 -72.65
CA THR A 114 30.36 7.36 -73.48
C THR A 114 31.78 7.66 -74.01
N LYS A 115 32.81 6.98 -73.48
CA LYS A 115 34.21 7.15 -73.89
C LYS A 115 34.68 6.20 -75.00
N HIS A 116 33.78 5.46 -75.65
CA HIS A 116 34.12 4.54 -76.75
C HIS A 116 33.61 5.04 -78.11
#